data_AF-A0A3R9W0I0-F1
#
_entry.id   AF-A0A3R9W0I0-F1
#
_cell.length_a   1.000
_cell.length_b   1.000
_cell.length_c   1.000
_cell.angle_alpha   90.00
_cell.angle_beta   90.00
_cell.angle_gamma   90.00
#
_symmetry.space_group_name_H-M   'P 1'
#
loop_
_entity.id
_entity.type
_entity.pdbx_description
1 polymer ?
#
loop_
_entity_poly.entity_id
_entity_poly.type
_entity_poly.pdbx_seq_one_letter_code
_entity_poly.pdbx_strand_id
1 'polypeptide(L)'
;MEIMVVQELRKETAGDFVPGDPAARIEAVHVVPVEPGDRTLCGMPAEDMERLSYQPSGPDVPWLPADKRDRECSSCAEALRAA
;
A
#
# COMPACT_ATOMS: atom_id res chain seq x y z
N MET A 1 -16.22 5.70 5.42
CA MET A 1 -14.88 6.27 5.20
C MET A 1 -14.42 5.86 3.82
N GLU A 2 -13.96 6.79 2.98
CA GLU A 2 -13.40 6.44 1.67
C GLU A 2 -11.88 6.21 1.81
N ILE A 3 -11.37 5.16 1.16
CA ILE A 3 -9.97 4.74 1.28
C ILE A 3 -9.29 4.62 -0.07
N MET A 4 -8.00 4.92 -0.09
CA MET A 4 -7.07 4.60 -1.17
C MET A 4 -6.11 3.53 -0.69
N VAL A 5 -5.73 2.65 -1.61
CA VAL A 5 -4.75 1.60 -1.35
C VAL A 5 -3.43 2.04 -1.97
N VAL A 6 -2.36 2.01 -1.19
CA VAL A 6 -1.02 2.41 -1.64
C VAL A 6 -0.04 1.28 -1.34
N GLN A 7 1.02 1.17 -2.14
CA GLN A 7 2.07 0.19 -1.97
C GLN A 7 3.41 0.86 -1.68
N GLU A 8 4.09 0.36 -0.66
CA GLU A 8 5.44 0.74 -0.31
C GLU A 8 6.41 0.01 -1.23
N LEU A 9 7.13 0.78 -2.04
CA LEU A 9 8.12 0.26 -2.98
C LEU A 9 9.52 0.42 -2.39
N ARG A 10 10.22 -0.70 -2.23
CA ARG A 10 11.64 -0.66 -1.94
C ARG A 10 12.42 -0.75 -3.23
N LYS A 11 13.21 0.30 -3.47
CA LYS A 11 14.25 0.26 -4.49
C LYS A 11 15.37 -0.62 -3.96
N GLU A 12 15.51 -1.81 -4.52
CA GLU A 12 16.75 -2.56 -4.38
C GLU A 12 17.82 -1.70 -5.06
N THR A 13 18.71 -1.12 -4.26
CA THR A 13 19.89 -0.46 -4.82
C THR A 13 20.68 -1.59 -5.48
N ALA A 14 20.74 -1.59 -6.80
CA ALA A 14 21.51 -2.56 -7.57
C ALA A 14 22.96 -2.50 -7.10
N GLY A 15 23.31 -3.37 -6.16
CA GLY A 15 24.68 -3.68 -5.83
C GLY A 15 25.24 -4.47 -7.00
N ASP A 16 26.16 -3.84 -7.73
CA ASP A 16 27.03 -4.42 -8.75
C ASP A 16 26.33 -4.92 -10.04
N PHE A 17 26.33 -4.04 -11.04
CA PHE A 17 26.31 -4.32 -12.49
C PHE A 17 25.45 -5.49 -13.00
N VAL A 18 24.14 -5.25 -13.16
CA VAL A 18 23.33 -5.91 -14.20
C VAL A 18 22.56 -4.84 -14.96
N PRO A 19 22.73 -4.69 -16.29
CA PRO A 19 21.84 -3.84 -17.09
C PRO A 19 20.47 -4.53 -17.19
N GLY A 20 19.58 -4.18 -16.28
CA GLY A 20 18.17 -4.51 -16.26
C GLY A 20 17.48 -3.57 -15.28
N ASP A 21 16.32 -3.02 -15.65
CA ASP A 21 15.56 -2.09 -14.83
C ASP A 21 15.46 -2.63 -13.38
N PRO A 22 15.77 -1.81 -12.35
CA PRO A 22 15.60 -2.25 -10.98
C PRO A 22 14.13 -2.57 -10.77
N ALA A 23 13.81 -3.85 -10.63
CA ALA A 23 12.47 -4.28 -10.31
C ALA A 23 12.14 -3.74 -8.91
N ALA A 24 11.27 -2.74 -8.83
CA ALA A 24 10.80 -2.25 -7.54
C ALA A 24 10.07 -3.39 -6.82
N ARG A 25 10.49 -3.71 -5.60
CA ARG A 25 9.84 -4.74 -4.79
C ARG A 25 8.78 -4.09 -3.91
N ILE A 26 7.60 -4.69 -3.88
CA ILE A 26 6.54 -4.30 -2.96
C ILE A 26 6.90 -4.86 -1.57
N GLU A 27 7.19 -3.98 -0.61
CA GLU A 27 7.44 -4.38 0.77
C GLU A 27 6.12 -4.63 1.51
N ALA A 28 5.20 -3.66 1.43
CA ALA A 28 3.92 -3.68 2.11
C ALA A 28 2.88 -2.87 1.35
N VAL A 29 1.61 -3.15 1.62
CA VAL A 29 0.46 -2.40 1.11
C VAL A 29 -0.28 -1.78 2.29
N HIS A 30 -0.58 -0.50 2.17
CA HIS A 30 -1.13 0.34 3.20
C HIS A 30 -2.45 0.97 2.76
N VAL A 31 -3.24 1.39 3.74
CA VAL A 31 -4.49 2.14 3.51
C VAL A 31 -4.24 3.61 3.81
N VAL A 32 -4.71 4.49 2.94
CA VAL A 32 -4.71 5.94 3.13
C VAL A 32 -6.16 6.42 3.10
N PRO A 33 -6.67 7.13 4.12
CA PRO A 33 -7.97 7.77 4.03
C PRO A 33 -7.93 8.85 2.95
N VAL A 34 -8.94 8.92 2.08
CA VAL A 34 -8.92 9.87 0.94
C VAL A 34 -8.72 11.31 1.38
N GLU A 35 -9.35 11.69 2.50
CA GLU A 35 -9.18 12.98 3.14
C GLU A 35 -8.71 12.75 4.59
N PRO A 36 -7.56 13.32 5.00
CA PRO A 36 -6.73 14.29 4.28
C PRO A 36 -5.72 13.68 3.27
N GLY A 37 -5.53 12.36 3.23
CA GLY A 37 -4.69 11.72 2.20
C GLY A 37 -3.17 11.76 2.41
N ASP A 38 -2.67 12.41 3.45
CA ASP A 38 -1.22 12.60 3.66
C ASP A 38 -0.53 11.40 4.32
N ARG A 39 -1.26 10.63 5.13
CA ARG A 39 -0.71 9.54 5.94
C ARG A 39 -1.54 8.28 5.83
N THR A 40 -0.88 7.14 5.90
CA THR A 40 -1.54 5.84 6.01
C THR A 40 -2.26 5.71 7.35
N LEU A 41 -3.17 4.75 7.48
CA LEU A 41 -3.84 4.43 8.74
C LEU A 41 -2.86 3.97 9.84
N CYS A 42 -1.72 3.39 9.46
CA CYS A 42 -0.65 3.05 10.42
C CYS A 42 0.28 4.25 10.75
N GLY A 43 0.04 5.43 10.17
CA GLY A 43 0.76 6.66 10.47
C GLY A 43 2.03 6.89 9.63
N MET A 44 2.30 6.07 8.61
CA MET A 44 3.40 6.30 7.68
C MET A 44 3.06 7.41 6.68
N PRO A 45 4.03 8.21 6.22
CA PRO A 45 3.80 9.18 5.16
C PRO A 45 3.43 8.45 3.86
N ALA A 46 2.39 8.93 3.17
CA ALA A 46 1.94 8.33 1.92
C ALA A 46 2.66 8.90 0.68
N GLU A 47 3.49 9.94 0.85
CA GLU A 47 4.14 10.69 -0.25
C GLU A 47 5.07 9.83 -1.13
N ASP A 48 5.80 8.89 -0.52
CA ASP A 48 6.72 7.97 -1.20
C ASP A 48 6.08 6.64 -1.62
N MET A 49 4.76 6.48 -1.39
CA MET A 49 4.05 5.25 -1.70
C MET A 49 3.31 5.36 -3.05
N GLU A 50 3.30 4.27 -3.80
CA GLU A 50 2.62 4.23 -5.10
C GLU A 50 1.14 3.89 -4.92
N ARG A 51 0.25 4.66 -5.55
CA ARG A 51 -1.20 4.39 -5.50
C ARG A 51 -1.56 3.19 -6.37
N LEU A 52 -2.29 2.24 -5.80
CA LEU A 52 -2.88 1.15 -6.56
C LEU A 52 -4.15 1.64 -7.27
N SER A 53 -4.33 1.21 -8.51
CA SER A 53 -5.59 1.41 -9.25
C SER A 53 -6.75 0.58 -8.70
N TYR A 54 -6.46 -0.31 -7.74
CA TYR A 54 -7.47 -1.09 -7.05
C TYR A 54 -8.26 -0.21 -6.08
N GLN A 55 -9.58 -0.17 -6.24
CA GLN A 55 -10.51 0.42 -5.28
C GLN A 55 -11.55 -0.62 -4.88
N PRO A 56 -11.73 -0.89 -3.57
CA PRO A 56 -12.79 -1.77 -3.12
C PRO A 56 -14.15 -1.13 -3.45
N SER A 57 -15.03 -1.88 -4.10
CA SER A 57 -16.34 -1.38 -4.56
C SER A 57 -17.39 -1.26 -3.44
N GLY A 58 -17.03 -1.56 -2.19
CA GLY A 58 -17.93 -1.52 -1.05
C GLY A 58 -17.29 -2.04 0.25
N PRO A 59 -17.97 -1.92 1.39
CA PRO A 59 -17.43 -2.27 2.72
C PRO A 59 -17.23 -3.79 2.92
N ASP A 60 -18.01 -4.62 2.24
CA ASP A 60 -17.87 -6.09 2.28
C ASP A 60 -16.76 -6.63 1.36
N VAL A 61 -16.18 -5.75 0.52
CA VAL A 61 -15.09 -6.12 -0.40
C VAL A 61 -13.76 -5.97 0.34
N PRO A 62 -12.85 -6.96 0.27
CA PRO A 62 -11.51 -6.83 0.82
C PRO A 62 -10.84 -5.55 0.32
N TRP A 63 -10.17 -4.81 1.22
CA TRP A 63 -9.51 -3.58 0.84
C TRP A 63 -8.22 -3.80 0.02
N LEU A 64 -7.70 -5.04 -0.04
CA LEU A 64 -6.62 -5.43 -0.96
C LEU A 64 -7.12 -6.36 -2.06
N PRO A 65 -6.49 -6.29 -3.25
CA PRO A 65 -6.64 -7.33 -4.24
C PRO A 65 -5.97 -8.64 -3.77
N ALA A 66 -6.45 -9.77 -4.30
CA ALA A 66 -6.02 -11.11 -3.87
C ALA A 66 -4.51 -11.34 -4.03
N ASP A 67 -3.88 -10.76 -5.06
CA ASP A 67 -2.44 -10.90 -5.33
C ASP A 67 -1.55 -10.19 -4.32
N LYS A 68 -2.12 -9.28 -3.49
CA LYS A 68 -1.35 -8.48 -2.51
C LYS A 68 -1.66 -8.79 -1.06
N ARG A 69 -2.51 -9.80 -0.77
CA ARG A 69 -2.87 -10.16 0.61
C ARG A 69 -1.68 -10.58 1.47
N ASP A 70 -0.64 -11.14 0.86
CA ASP A 70 0.63 -11.48 1.54
C ASP A 70 1.43 -10.25 1.99
N ARG A 71 1.14 -9.08 1.39
CA ARG A 71 1.81 -7.79 1.68
C ARG A 71 0.93 -6.86 2.50
N GLU A 72 -0.16 -7.36 3.07
CA GLU A 72 -1.08 -6.57 3.90
C GLU A 72 -0.36 -6.00 5.13
N CYS A 73 -0.42 -4.68 5.32
CA CYS A 73 -0.01 -4.07 6.57
C CYS A 73 -1.04 -4.41 7.67
N SER A 74 -0.65 -5.24 8.64
CA SER A 74 -1.55 -5.67 9.72
C SER A 74 -2.09 -4.49 10.54
N SER A 75 -1.29 -3.45 10.78
CA SER A 75 -1.73 -2.26 11.51
C SER A 75 -2.79 -1.45 10.74
N CYS A 76 -2.65 -1.31 9.41
CA CYS A 76 -3.69 -0.71 8.59
C CYS A 76 -4.96 -1.57 8.59
N ALA A 77 -4.83 -2.90 8.52
CA ALA A 77 -5.97 -3.82 8.55
C ALA A 77 -6.74 -3.74 9.88
N GLU A 78 -6.03 -3.64 11.01
CA GLU A 78 -6.63 -3.46 12.33
C GLU A 78 -7.34 -2.10 12.44
N ALA A 79 -6.70 -1.02 12.02
CA ALA A 79 -7.29 0.31 12.02
C ALA A 79 -8.57 0.38 11.17
N LEU A 80 -8.57 -0.28 10.01
CA LEU A 80 -9.73 -0.33 9.12
C LEU A 80 -10.91 -1.12 9.74
N ARG A 81 -10.63 -2.16 10.54
CA ARG A 81 -11.67 -2.92 11.25
C ARG A 81 -12.26 -2.16 12.44
N ALA A 82 -11.54 -1.18 12.97
CA ALA A 82 -11.96 -0.37 14.11
C ALA A 82 -12.69 0.93 13.70
N ALA A 83 -12.70 1.26 12.41
CA ALA A 83 -13.28 2.47 11.84
C ALA A 83 -14.71 2.27 11.33
#